data_AF-A0AAU0MVH8-F1
#
_entry.id   AF-A0AAU0MVH8-F1
#
_cell.length_a   1.000
_cell.length_b   1.000
_cell.length_c   1.000
_cell.angle_alpha   90.00
_cell.angle_beta   90.00
_cell.angle_gamma   90.00
#
_symmetry.space_group_name_H-M   'P 1'
#
loop_
_entity.id
_entity.type
_entity.pdbx_description
1 polymer ?
#
loop_
_entity_poly.entity_id
_entity_poly.type
_entity_poly.pdbx_seq_one_letter_code
_entity_poly.pdbx_strand_id
1 'polypeptide(L)' 'MTSTRGISSHVNISEADTHALRFRLQTEITWLSRQMQDLQGADESPDLSLIQTYREMIFSRRALLGRIPR' A
#
# COMPACT_ATOMS: atom_id res chain seq x y z
N MET A 1 -25.82 22.57 -33.32
CA MET A 1 -25.43 22.65 -31.90
C MET A 1 -24.41 21.56 -31.64
N THR A 2 -23.12 21.91 -31.67
CA THR A 2 -22.00 21.01 -31.41
C THR A 2 -21.80 20.89 -29.90
N SER A 3 -22.02 19.71 -29.34
CA SER A 3 -21.62 19.41 -27.96
C SER A 3 -20.50 18.38 -28.01
N THR A 4 -19.26 18.87 -27.98
CA THR A 4 -18.05 18.08 -27.83
C THR A 4 -18.05 17.41 -26.46
N ARG A 5 -18.45 16.13 -26.43
CA ARG A 5 -18.13 15.25 -25.30
C ARG A 5 -16.62 15.10 -25.24
N GLY A 6 -15.99 15.81 -24.31
CA GLY A 6 -14.64 15.49 -23.85
C GLY A 6 -14.68 14.05 -23.34
N ILE A 7 -14.17 13.13 -24.15
CA ILE A 7 -13.92 11.76 -23.74
C ILE A 7 -12.75 11.87 -22.77
N SER A 8 -13.10 12.03 -21.48
CA SER A 8 -12.18 11.77 -20.40
C SER A 8 -11.64 10.38 -20.67
N SER A 9 -10.35 10.29 -21.03
CA SER A 9 -9.67 9.04 -21.26
C SER A 9 -9.66 8.32 -19.91
N HIS A 10 -10.72 7.56 -19.65
CA HIS A 10 -10.76 6.55 -18.62
C HIS A 10 -9.59 5.63 -18.93
N VAL A 11 -8.46 5.88 -18.28
CA VAL A 11 -7.39 4.91 -18.14
C VAL A 11 -8.10 3.73 -17.50
N ASN A 12 -8.42 2.74 -18.33
CA ASN A 12 -9.07 1.50 -17.92
C ASN A 12 -8.03 0.74 -17.10
N ILE A 13 -7.79 1.19 -15.86
CA ILE A 13 -7.10 0.40 -14.87
C ILE A 13 -7.99 -0.82 -14.74
N SER A 14 -7.50 -1.96 -15.25
CA SER A 14 -8.26 -3.18 -15.23
C SER A 14 -8.68 -3.45 -13.79
N GLU A 15 -9.93 -3.86 -13.58
CA GLU A 15 -10.40 -4.29 -12.27
C GLU A 15 -9.46 -5.37 -11.70
N ALA A 16 -8.92 -6.24 -12.57
CA ALA A 16 -7.89 -7.21 -12.24
C ALA A 16 -6.59 -6.57 -11.73
N ASP A 17 -6.12 -5.48 -12.35
CA ASP A 17 -4.92 -4.76 -11.93
C ASP A 17 -5.15 -4.07 -10.58
N THR A 18 -6.36 -3.52 -10.38
CA THR A 18 -6.77 -2.90 -9.12
C THR A 18 -6.83 -3.93 -7.99
N HIS A 19 -7.41 -5.10 -8.25
CA HIS A 19 -7.48 -6.21 -7.31
C HIS A 19 -6.08 -6.78 -7.00
N ALA A 20 -5.24 -6.96 -8.02
CA ALA A 20 -3.86 -7.42 -7.86
C ALA A 20 -3.02 -6.42 -7.03
N LEU A 21 -3.16 -5.12 -7.28
CA LEU A 21 -2.50 -4.08 -6.50
C LEU A 21 -2.98 -4.09 -5.04
N ARG A 22 -4.30 -4.23 -4.82
CA ARG A 22 -4.90 -4.33 -3.49
C ARG A 22 -4.32 -5.51 -2.72
N PHE A 23 -4.29 -6.69 -3.34
CA PHE A 23 -3.74 -7.91 -2.76
C PHE A 23 -2.26 -7.73 -2.41
N ARG A 24 -1.46 -7.21 -3.36
CA ARG A 24 -0.03 -6.96 -3.14
C ARG A 24 0.23 -6.03 -1.96
N LEU A 25 -0.51 -4.92 -1.86
CA LEU A 25 -0.38 -4.00 -0.73
C LEU A 25 -0.71 -4.68 0.60
N GLN A 26 -1.75 -5.52 0.65
CA GLN A 26 -2.10 -6.28 1.85
C GLN A 26 -1.01 -7.29 2.25
N THR A 27 -0.43 -7.99 1.28
CA THR A 27 0.71 -8.91 1.50
C THR A 27 1.91 -8.15 2.03
N GLU A 28 2.28 -7.03 1.41
CA GLU A 28 3.42 -6.21 1.83
C GLU A 28 3.22 -5.64 3.25
N ILE A 29 2.01 -5.14 3.58
CA ILE A 29 1.68 -4.66 4.93
C ILE A 29 1.84 -5.78 5.95
N THR A 30 1.33 -6.97 5.65
CA THR A 30 1.42 -8.14 6.54
C THR A 30 2.87 -8.53 6.78
N TRP A 31 3.67 -8.59 5.71
CA TRP A 31 5.09 -8.92 5.79
C TRP A 31 5.87 -7.90 6.63
N LEU A 32 5.70 -6.60 6.35
CA LEU A 32 6.35 -5.52 7.12
C LEU A 32 5.95 -5.54 8.60
N SER A 33 4.67 -5.80 8.89
CA SER A 33 4.19 -5.86 10.27
C SER A 33 4.85 -7.00 11.04
N ARG A 34 5.02 -8.17 10.40
CA ARG A 34 5.70 -9.31 10.99
C ARG A 34 7.19 -9.03 11.23
N GLN A 35 7.89 -8.48 10.25
CA GLN A 35 9.30 -8.11 10.41
C GLN A 35 9.52 -7.10 11.55
N MET A 36 8.61 -6.14 11.69
CA MET A 36 8.66 -5.19 12.80
C MET A 36 8.40 -5.86 14.15
N GLN A 37 7.48 -6.84 14.23
CA GLN A 37 7.25 -7.63 15.44
C GLN A 37 8.47 -8.49 15.81
N ASP A 38 9.08 -9.15 14.81
CA ASP A 38 10.27 -9.97 15.00
C ASP A 38 11.44 -9.12 15.55
N LEU A 39 11.63 -7.90 15.04
CA LEU A 39 12.65 -6.95 15.53
C LEU A 39 12.40 -6.46 16.96
N GLN A 40 11.13 -6.33 17.37
CA GLN A 40 10.77 -5.91 18.73
C GLN A 40 10.86 -7.05 19.75
N GLY A 41 10.79 -8.30 19.28
CA GLY A 41 10.90 -9.49 20.11
C GLY A 41 12.34 -10.01 20.28
N ALA A 42 13.31 -9.43 19.57
CA ALA A 42 14.72 -9.76 19.76
C ALA A 42 15.20 -9.20 21.11
N ASP A 43 15.91 -10.03 21.89
CA ASP A 43 16.43 -9.72 23.24
C ASP A 43 17.59 -8.69 23.22
N GLU A 44 17.95 -8.20 22.04
CA GLU A 44 18.95 -7.17 21.79
C GLU A 44 18.27 -5.81 21.60
N SER A 45 18.99 -4.72 21.90
CA SER A 45 18.47 -3.36 21.76
C SER A 45 17.89 -3.14 20.34
N PRO A 46 16.57 -2.92 20.20
CA PRO A 46 15.94 -2.90 18.89
C PRO A 46 16.43 -1.68 18.09
N ASP A 47 16.72 -1.88 16.81
CA ASP A 47 17.05 -0.78 15.91
C ASP A 47 15.82 0.12 15.69
N LEU A 48 15.76 1.20 16.46
CA LEU A 48 14.67 2.17 16.42
C LEU A 48 14.52 2.85 15.07
N SER A 49 15.63 3.04 14.33
CA SER A 49 15.62 3.67 13.00
C SER A 49 14.96 2.74 11.98
N LEU A 50 15.28 1.45 12.06
CA LEU A 50 14.66 0.43 11.22
C LEU A 50 13.18 0.24 11.55
N ILE A 51 12.81 0.22 12.84
CA ILE A 51 11.39 0.16 13.27
C ILE A 51 10.62 1.36 12.73
N GLN A 52 11.17 2.57 12.84
CA GLN A 52 10.53 3.77 12.32
C GLN A 52 10.36 3.70 10.80
N THR A 53 11.36 3.20 10.08
CA THR A 53 11.28 2.99 8.63
C THR A 53 10.13 2.04 8.27
N TYR A 54 9.99 0.90 8.96
CA TYR A 54 8.88 -0.02 8.73
C TYR A 54 7.51 0.60 9.04
N ARG A 55 7.40 1.43 10.08
CA ARG A 55 6.16 2.17 10.38
C ARG A 55 5.74 3.07 9.22
N GLU A 56 6.68 3.83 8.66
CA GLU A 56 6.42 4.72 7.53
C GLU A 56 6.07 3.95 6.24
N MET A 57 6.75 2.83 5.99
CA MET A 57 6.44 1.93 4.88
C MET A 57 5.05 1.30 4.99
N ILE A 58 4.60 0.94 6.20
CA ILE A 58 3.25 0.44 6.45
C ILE A 58 2.22 1.56 6.28
N PHE A 59 2.50 2.75 6.82
CA PHE A 59 1.62 3.91 6.73
C PHE A 59 1.35 4.30 5.27
N SER A 60 2.40 4.45 4.46
CA SER A 60 2.29 4.79 3.04
C SER A 60 1.45 3.77 2.25
N ARG A 61 1.66 2.47 2.48
CA ARG A 61 0.87 1.40 1.85
C ARG A 61 -0.59 1.40 2.27
N ARG A 62 -0.89 1.63 3.56
CA ARG A 62 -2.26 1.78 4.04
C ARG A 62 -2.96 2.99 3.40
N ALA A 63 -2.24 4.10 3.23
CA ALA A 63 -2.74 5.27 2.54
C ALA A 63 -3.05 4.98 1.06
N LEU A 64 -2.20 4.22 0.37
CA LEU A 64 -2.46 3.78 -1.01
C LEU A 64 -3.68 2.85 -1.08
N LEU A 65 -3.77 1.88 -0.17
CA LEU A 65 -4.89 0.93 -0.09
C LEU A 65 -6.23 1.66 0.14
N GLY A 66 -6.23 2.73 0.94
CA GLY A 66 -7.41 3.57 1.18
C GLY A 66 -7.86 4.40 -0.02
N ARG A 67 -7.00 4.58 -1.04
CA ARG A 67 -7.32 5.28 -2.29
C ARG A 67 -7.78 4.34 -3.40
N ILE A 68 -7.61 3.03 -3.23
CA ILE A 68 -8.05 2.03 -4.21
C ILE A 68 -9.59 1.92 -4.14
N PRO A 69 -10.29 2.05 -5.29
CA PRO A 69 -11.74 1.84 -5.37
C PRO A 69 -12.16 0.48 -4.81
N ARG A 70 -13.36 0.42 -4.22
CA ARG A 70 -13.95 -0.82 -3.69
C ARG A 70 -14.65 -1.62 -4.77
#